data_AF-A0A953PIF8-F1
#
_entry.id   AF-A0A953PIF8-F1
#
_cell.length_a   1.000
_cell.length_b   1.000
_cell.length_c   1.000
_cell.angle_alpha   90.00
_cell.angle_beta   90.00
_cell.angle_gamma   90.00
#
_symmetry.space_group_name_H-M   'P 1'
#
loop_
_entity.id
_entity.type
_entity.pdbx_description
1 polymer ?
#
loop_
_entity_poly.entity_id
_entity_poly.type
_entity_poly.pdbx_seq_one_letter_code
_entity_poly.pdbx_strand_id
1 'polypeptide(L)'
;MFASLFPKGFAGEDVLAEIAPEGWMDSTLHFVFHPTLDQVHWERVQPHRNLREWQWRSKDGGQEPEPSLEDVRATYGDGPVETEHEVRELVAMCLWDVFSNEHDVVNRDGRLVDIGSWRSAAGFLAEQLNRQTGESRYDCVDFYMGSFGVSQRADLTPVYEMVFRRLKERLLDWRYSFPQLQLIEFPSERPNGTRSYQLE
;
A
#
# COMPACT_ATOMS: atom_id res chain seq x y z
N MET A 1 5.29 12.53 -15.69
CA MET A 1 4.69 11.18 -15.75
C MET A 1 3.32 11.15 -15.07
N PHE A 2 3.18 11.44 -13.77
CA PHE A 2 1.88 11.32 -13.08
C PHE A 2 0.75 12.15 -13.70
N ALA A 3 0.99 13.37 -14.16
CA ALA A 3 -0.02 14.14 -14.90
C ALA A 3 -0.51 13.47 -16.20
N SER A 4 0.29 12.55 -16.77
CA SER A 4 -0.07 11.75 -17.94
C SER A 4 -0.81 10.47 -17.55
N LEU A 5 -0.53 9.90 -16.38
CA LEU A 5 -1.26 8.76 -15.83
C LEU A 5 -2.60 9.17 -15.22
N PHE A 6 -2.67 10.34 -14.59
CA PHE A 6 -3.81 10.88 -13.84
C PHE A 6 -4.08 12.32 -14.27
N PRO A 7 -4.64 12.52 -15.48
CA PRO A 7 -4.81 13.86 -16.05
C PRO A 7 -5.75 14.76 -15.24
N LYS A 8 -6.67 14.18 -14.46
CA LYS A 8 -7.60 14.92 -13.58
C LYS A 8 -7.26 14.76 -12.09
N GLY A 9 -6.03 14.34 -11.77
CA GLY A 9 -5.59 14.07 -10.40
C GLY A 9 -5.95 12.66 -9.93
N PHE A 10 -5.53 12.33 -8.70
CA PHE A 10 -5.61 10.95 -8.19
C PHE A 10 -7.03 10.55 -7.75
N ALA A 11 -7.92 11.51 -7.53
CA ALA A 11 -9.35 11.29 -7.32
C ALA A 11 -10.20 11.89 -8.44
N GLY A 12 -9.62 12.01 -9.63
CA GLY A 12 -10.35 12.48 -10.81
C GLY A 12 -11.52 11.56 -11.15
N GLU A 13 -12.52 12.09 -11.84
CA GLU A 13 -13.69 11.31 -12.29
C GLU A 13 -13.29 10.09 -13.15
N ASP A 14 -12.17 10.16 -13.88
CA ASP A 14 -11.62 9.03 -14.63
C ASP A 14 -11.06 7.92 -13.73
N VAL A 15 -10.58 8.25 -12.54
CA VAL A 15 -10.10 7.26 -11.56
C VAL A 15 -11.28 6.58 -10.90
N LEU A 16 -12.23 7.37 -10.38
CA LEU A 16 -13.43 6.88 -9.73
C LEU A 16 -14.23 5.93 -10.63
N ALA A 17 -14.45 6.31 -11.89
CA ALA A 17 -15.18 5.49 -12.85
C ALA A 17 -14.52 4.13 -13.14
N GLU A 18 -13.21 4.01 -12.89
CA GLU A 18 -12.48 2.75 -13.11
C GLU A 18 -12.45 1.86 -11.87
N ILE A 19 -12.14 2.42 -10.69
CA ILE A 19 -11.95 1.62 -9.47
C ILE A 19 -13.25 1.39 -8.69
N ALA A 20 -14.26 2.23 -8.94
CA ALA A 20 -15.55 2.21 -8.25
C ALA A 20 -16.67 2.66 -9.21
N PRO A 21 -16.93 1.91 -10.30
CA PRO A 21 -17.88 2.32 -11.35
C PRO A 21 -19.31 2.52 -10.86
N GLU A 22 -19.73 1.76 -9.85
CA GLU A 22 -21.06 1.87 -9.23
C GLU A 22 -21.13 2.98 -8.17
N GLY A 23 -20.01 3.63 -7.85
CA GLY A 23 -19.88 4.62 -6.79
C GLY A 23 -18.97 4.16 -5.65
N TRP A 24 -18.38 5.12 -4.94
CA TRP A 24 -17.40 4.84 -3.88
C TRP A 24 -17.96 4.04 -2.71
N MET A 25 -19.12 4.45 -2.19
CA MET A 25 -19.78 3.75 -1.08
C MET A 25 -20.27 2.35 -1.45
N ASP A 26 -20.58 2.12 -2.73
CA ASP A 26 -21.00 0.82 -3.23
C ASP A 26 -19.80 -0.09 -3.60
N SER A 27 -18.58 0.46 -3.60
CA SER A 27 -17.34 -0.29 -3.80
C SER A 27 -16.82 -0.86 -2.50
N THR A 28 -16.27 -2.08 -2.51
CA THR A 28 -15.60 -2.66 -1.33
C THR A 28 -14.36 -1.86 -0.89
N LEU A 29 -13.81 -1.01 -1.76
CA LEU A 29 -12.65 -0.19 -1.45
C LEU A 29 -12.90 0.84 -0.34
N HIS A 30 -14.15 1.26 -0.08
CA HIS A 30 -14.42 2.19 1.02
C HIS A 30 -14.09 1.58 2.40
N PHE A 31 -14.11 0.24 2.53
CA PHE A 31 -13.73 -0.45 3.77
C PHE A 31 -12.25 -0.25 4.16
N VAL A 32 -11.40 0.23 3.24
CA VAL A 32 -10.03 0.69 3.55
C VAL A 32 -10.04 1.74 4.65
N PHE A 33 -10.96 2.71 4.56
CA PHE A 33 -11.08 3.84 5.48
C PHE A 33 -12.21 3.66 6.49
N HIS A 34 -13.24 2.91 6.12
CA HIS A 34 -14.41 2.61 6.94
C HIS A 34 -14.51 1.12 7.25
N PRO A 35 -13.51 0.51 7.92
CA PRO A 35 -13.55 -0.92 8.20
C PRO A 35 -14.75 -1.27 9.08
N THR A 36 -15.30 -2.45 8.85
CA THR A 36 -16.34 -3.01 9.72
C THR A 36 -15.79 -3.26 11.12
N LEU A 37 -16.67 -3.30 12.12
CA LEU A 37 -16.30 -3.62 13.49
C LEU A 37 -15.53 -4.96 13.60
N ASP A 38 -15.93 -5.94 12.79
CA ASP A 38 -15.29 -7.26 12.76
C ASP A 38 -13.87 -7.19 12.18
N GLN A 39 -13.65 -6.36 11.14
CA GLN A 39 -12.30 -6.13 10.61
C GLN A 39 -11.40 -5.44 11.64
N VAL A 40 -11.89 -4.40 12.31
CA VAL A 40 -11.12 -3.71 13.36
C VAL A 40 -10.80 -4.65 14.52
N HIS A 41 -11.76 -5.50 14.91
CA HIS A 41 -11.52 -6.51 15.94
C HIS A 41 -10.45 -7.51 15.51
N TRP A 42 -10.57 -8.05 14.30
CA TRP A 42 -9.58 -8.96 13.74
C TRP A 42 -8.18 -8.34 13.71
N GLU A 43 -8.04 -7.10 13.23
CA GLU A 43 -6.77 -6.36 13.18
C GLU A 43 -6.13 -6.17 14.55
N ARG A 44 -6.92 -5.99 15.61
CA ARG A 44 -6.40 -5.87 16.99
C ARG A 44 -6.02 -7.21 17.61
N VAL A 45 -6.68 -8.28 17.20
CA VAL A 45 -6.45 -9.63 17.72
C VAL A 45 -5.24 -10.31 17.07
N GLN A 46 -5.01 -10.13 15.77
CA GLN A 46 -3.92 -10.83 15.06
C GLN A 46 -2.53 -10.58 15.66
N PRO A 47 -2.11 -9.33 15.97
CA PRO A 47 -0.81 -9.08 16.59
C PRO A 47 -0.69 -9.77 17.96
N HIS A 48 -1.77 -9.78 18.75
CA HIS A 48 -1.79 -10.45 20.06
C HIS A 48 -1.53 -11.95 19.93
N ARG A 49 -2.17 -12.59 18.96
CA ARG A 49 -1.99 -14.02 18.68
C ARG A 49 -0.59 -14.31 18.14
N ASN A 50 -0.13 -13.55 17.14
CA ASN A 50 1.21 -13.72 16.56
C ASN A 50 2.31 -13.52 17.61
N LEU A 51 2.16 -12.54 18.50
CA LEU A 51 3.12 -12.28 19.60
C LEU A 51 3.04 -13.31 20.73
N ARG A 52 1.91 -13.99 20.92
CA ARG A 52 1.82 -15.12 21.87
C ARG A 52 2.57 -16.34 21.38
N GLU A 53 2.58 -16.57 20.07
CA GLU A 53 3.33 -17.66 19.45
C GLU A 53 4.84 -17.39 19.47
N TRP A 54 5.25 -16.12 19.42
CA TRP A 54 6.63 -15.71 19.62
C TRP A 54 6.96 -15.70 21.12
N GLN A 55 7.72 -16.68 21.60
CA GLN A 55 8.16 -16.84 23.01
C GLN A 55 9.13 -15.75 23.52
N TRP A 56 9.04 -14.51 23.01
CA TRP A 56 9.82 -13.35 23.42
C TRP A 56 9.15 -12.59 24.57
N ARG A 57 8.82 -13.28 25.68
CA ARG A 57 8.45 -12.57 26.92
C ARG A 57 9.33 -12.96 28.10
N SER A 58 9.94 -11.92 28.69
CA SER A 58 10.63 -11.97 29.96
C SER A 58 9.66 -12.35 31.08
N LYS A 59 10.21 -12.94 32.14
CA LYS A 59 9.47 -13.52 33.28
C LYS A 59 8.56 -12.55 34.06
N ASP A 60 8.62 -11.24 33.81
CA ASP A 60 8.02 -10.21 34.67
C ASP A 60 6.88 -9.39 34.03
N GLY A 61 6.52 -9.64 32.77
CA GLY A 61 5.46 -8.89 32.08
C GLY A 61 4.12 -9.63 32.09
N GLY A 62 3.14 -9.13 32.86
CA GLY A 62 1.76 -9.65 32.83
C GLY A 62 1.22 -9.73 31.40
N GLN A 63 0.55 -10.84 31.06
CA GLN A 63 -0.09 -10.96 29.76
C GLN A 63 -1.26 -9.99 29.70
N GLU A 64 -1.11 -8.91 28.94
CA GLU A 64 -2.24 -8.09 28.51
C GLU A 64 -3.29 -9.01 27.84
N PRO A 65 -4.58 -8.91 28.20
CA PRO A 65 -5.62 -9.79 27.67
C PRO A 65 -5.84 -9.57 26.17
N GLU A 66 -6.34 -10.60 25.47
CA GLU A 66 -6.75 -10.45 24.05
C GLU A 66 -7.88 -9.41 23.98
N PRO A 67 -7.84 -8.44 23.04
CA PRO A 67 -8.89 -7.44 22.90
C PRO A 67 -10.28 -8.06 22.69
N SER A 68 -11.25 -7.70 23.52
CA SER A 68 -12.63 -8.17 23.36
C SER A 68 -13.38 -7.35 22.31
N LEU A 69 -14.42 -7.94 21.71
CA LEU A 69 -15.31 -7.22 20.78
C LEU A 69 -15.99 -6.02 21.46
N GLU A 70 -16.27 -6.09 22.76
CA GLU A 70 -16.88 -5.00 23.53
C GLU A 70 -15.92 -3.82 23.68
N ASP A 71 -14.64 -4.07 23.95
CA ASP A 71 -13.61 -3.03 24.05
C ASP A 71 -13.40 -2.32 22.70
N VAL A 72 -13.41 -3.09 21.61
CA VAL A 72 -13.32 -2.52 20.26
C VAL A 72 -14.55 -1.69 19.96
N ARG A 73 -15.75 -2.19 20.25
CA ARG A 73 -17.01 -1.45 20.05
C ARG A 73 -17.05 -0.14 20.84
N ALA A 74 -16.55 -0.14 22.07
CA ALA A 74 -16.52 1.06 22.92
C ALA A 74 -15.63 2.18 22.36
N THR A 75 -14.64 1.83 21.52
CA THR A 75 -13.70 2.77 20.89
C THR A 75 -13.91 2.95 19.39
N TYR A 76 -14.84 2.19 18.79
CA TYR A 76 -15.16 2.25 17.38
C TYR A 76 -15.97 3.52 17.09
N GLY A 77 -15.49 4.30 16.13
CA GLY A 77 -16.19 5.47 15.61
C GLY A 77 -16.09 5.47 14.10
N ASP A 78 -17.23 5.64 13.44
CA ASP A 78 -17.27 5.82 11.99
C ASP A 78 -17.17 7.31 11.66
N GLY A 79 -16.23 7.64 10.79
CA GLY A 79 -16.02 9.00 10.31
C GLY A 79 -16.98 9.35 9.17
N PRO A 80 -17.13 10.64 8.83
CA PRO A 80 -17.79 11.00 7.57
C PRO A 80 -16.98 10.45 6.39
N VAL A 81 -17.68 9.97 5.36
CA VAL A 81 -17.05 9.56 4.10
C VAL A 81 -16.62 10.81 3.33
N GLU A 82 -15.33 10.94 3.06
CA GLU A 82 -14.71 11.99 2.25
C GLU A 82 -14.16 11.36 0.95
N THR A 83 -15.04 10.98 0.02
CA THR A 83 -14.70 10.20 -1.18
C THR A 83 -13.47 10.71 -1.94
N GLU A 84 -13.38 12.01 -2.23
CA GLU A 84 -12.24 12.54 -2.99
C GLU A 84 -10.92 12.39 -2.21
N HIS A 85 -10.97 12.57 -0.90
CA HIS A 85 -9.81 12.43 -0.02
C HIS A 85 -9.38 10.97 0.09
N GLU A 86 -10.31 10.08 0.40
CA GLU A 86 -10.08 8.64 0.55
C GLU A 86 -9.53 8.02 -0.74
N VAL A 87 -10.15 8.31 -1.89
CA VAL A 87 -9.68 7.80 -3.19
C VAL A 87 -8.27 8.27 -3.49
N ARG A 88 -7.99 9.56 -3.27
CA ARG A 88 -6.67 10.16 -3.50
C ARG A 88 -5.61 9.50 -2.63
N GLU A 89 -5.90 9.30 -1.35
CA GLU A 89 -4.99 8.62 -0.41
C GLU A 89 -4.76 7.16 -0.83
N LEU A 90 -5.82 6.40 -1.13
CA LEU A 90 -5.69 5.00 -1.53
C LEU A 90 -4.85 4.84 -2.80
N VAL A 91 -5.07 5.70 -3.80
CA VAL A 91 -4.28 5.68 -5.03
C VAL A 91 -2.82 6.02 -4.72
N ALA A 92 -2.54 6.99 -3.85
CA ALA A 92 -1.17 7.32 -3.45
C ALA A 92 -0.48 6.15 -2.72
N MET A 93 -1.19 5.47 -1.80
CA MET A 93 -0.67 4.27 -1.13
C MET A 93 -0.29 3.17 -2.15
N CYS A 94 -1.18 2.86 -3.10
CA CYS A 94 -0.91 1.84 -4.11
C CYS A 94 0.19 2.26 -5.09
N LEU A 95 0.33 3.56 -5.39
CA LEU A 95 1.42 4.09 -6.21
C LEU A 95 2.77 3.96 -5.50
N TRP A 96 2.81 4.11 -4.18
CA TRP A 96 4.02 3.82 -3.41
C TRP A 96 4.44 2.36 -3.57
N ASP A 97 3.49 1.43 -3.48
CA ASP A 97 3.77 0.00 -3.66
C ASP A 97 4.36 -0.29 -5.06
N VAL A 98 3.80 0.34 -6.10
CA VAL A 98 4.24 0.14 -7.49
C VAL A 98 5.60 0.78 -7.80
N PHE A 99 5.89 1.97 -7.28
CA PHE A 99 7.07 2.75 -7.65
C PHE A 99 8.23 2.65 -6.67
N SER A 100 8.01 2.13 -5.46
CA SER A 100 8.99 2.25 -4.39
C SER A 100 9.29 0.94 -3.66
N ASN A 101 8.38 -0.03 -3.59
CA ASN A 101 8.55 -1.25 -2.78
C ASN A 101 9.56 -2.25 -3.39
N GLU A 102 10.78 -1.78 -3.67
CA GLU A 102 11.85 -2.47 -4.41
C GLU A 102 11.49 -2.79 -5.86
N HIS A 103 10.45 -2.17 -6.38
CA HIS A 103 10.01 -2.35 -7.75
C HIS A 103 10.40 -1.17 -8.61
N ASP A 104 10.73 -1.46 -9.87
CA ASP A 104 11.14 -0.42 -10.82
C ASP A 104 10.05 -0.21 -11.87
N VAL A 105 9.64 1.04 -12.06
CA VAL A 105 8.95 1.45 -13.28
C VAL A 105 9.99 1.96 -14.26
N VAL A 106 10.05 1.38 -15.45
CA VAL A 106 11.03 1.75 -16.48
C VAL A 106 10.35 2.24 -17.74
N ASN A 107 10.97 3.19 -18.41
CA ASN A 107 10.48 3.65 -19.71
C ASN A 107 10.91 2.70 -20.85
N ARG A 108 10.41 2.95 -22.06
CA ARG A 108 10.75 2.20 -23.27
C ARG A 108 12.25 2.10 -23.56
N ASP A 109 13.02 3.11 -23.17
CA ASP A 109 14.48 3.13 -23.35
C ASP A 109 15.23 2.39 -22.23
N GLY A 110 14.50 1.73 -21.32
CA GLY A 110 15.02 1.00 -20.17
C GLY A 110 15.49 1.88 -19.01
N ARG A 111 15.23 3.19 -19.05
CA ARG A 111 15.59 4.11 -17.97
C ARG A 111 14.56 4.05 -16.85
N LEU A 112 15.05 4.04 -15.62
CA LEU A 112 14.24 4.09 -14.41
C LEU A 112 13.43 5.39 -14.36
N VAL A 113 12.15 5.27 -14.05
CA VAL A 113 11.30 6.38 -13.63
C VAL A 113 11.43 6.51 -12.12
N ASP A 114 12.53 7.13 -11.71
CA ASP A 114 12.92 7.25 -10.31
C ASP A 114 12.12 8.35 -9.61
N ILE A 115 11.43 8.00 -8.52
CA ILE A 115 10.75 8.94 -7.62
C ILE A 115 11.46 9.03 -6.24
N GLY A 116 12.65 8.44 -6.14
CA GLY A 116 13.53 8.42 -5.00
C GLY A 116 13.45 7.14 -4.17
N SER A 117 14.19 7.12 -3.06
CA SER A 117 14.14 6.06 -2.04
C SER A 117 12.74 5.88 -1.43
N TRP A 118 12.52 4.81 -0.64
CA TRP A 118 11.26 4.57 0.10
C TRP A 118 10.64 5.81 0.77
N ARG A 119 11.45 6.56 1.51
CA ARG A 119 11.01 7.80 2.18
C ARG A 119 10.80 8.95 1.20
N SER A 120 11.65 9.05 0.18
CA SER A 120 11.56 10.09 -0.84
C SER A 120 10.33 9.91 -1.73
N ALA A 121 10.02 8.68 -2.13
CA ALA A 121 8.84 8.32 -2.90
C ALA A 121 7.56 8.69 -2.15
N ALA A 122 7.50 8.37 -0.86
CA ALA A 122 6.39 8.76 0.00
C ALA A 122 6.26 10.30 0.12
N GLY A 123 7.37 10.99 0.35
CA GLY A 123 7.39 12.46 0.39
C GLY A 123 6.99 13.10 -0.94
N PHE A 124 7.40 12.52 -2.06
CA PHE A 124 7.03 12.96 -3.40
C PHE A 124 5.52 12.84 -3.62
N LEU A 125 4.92 11.71 -3.22
CA LEU A 125 3.47 11.50 -3.31
C LEU A 125 2.70 12.50 -2.42
N ALA A 126 3.14 12.70 -1.18
CA ALA A 126 2.57 13.69 -0.28
C ALA A 126 2.60 15.11 -0.87
N GLU A 127 3.75 15.53 -1.42
CA GLU A 127 3.88 16.83 -2.08
C GLU A 127 2.98 16.93 -3.32
N GLN A 128 2.84 15.84 -4.08
CA GLN A 128 1.96 15.78 -5.24
C GLN A 128 0.48 15.92 -4.84
N LEU A 129 0.06 15.34 -3.72
CA LEU A 129 -1.30 15.48 -3.20
C LEU A 129 -1.57 16.87 -2.64
N ASN A 130 -0.66 17.39 -1.83
CA ASN A 130 -0.70 18.76 -1.31
C ASN A 130 -0.82 19.79 -2.45
N ARG A 131 -0.13 19.56 -3.58
CA ARG A 131 -0.27 20.39 -4.78
C ARG A 131 -1.63 20.26 -5.47
N GLN A 132 -2.26 19.08 -5.45
CA GLN A 132 -3.60 18.89 -6.04
C GLN A 132 -4.68 19.56 -5.20
N THR A 133 -4.56 19.56 -3.87
CA THR A 133 -5.53 20.18 -2.95
C THR A 133 -5.27 21.66 -2.71
N GLY A 134 -4.03 22.12 -2.87
CA GLY A 134 -3.59 23.44 -2.42
C GLY A 134 -3.40 23.54 -0.90
N GLU A 135 -3.38 22.40 -0.20
CA GLU A 135 -3.24 22.31 1.25
C GLU A 135 -1.88 21.71 1.65
N SER A 136 -1.53 21.79 2.94
CA SER A 136 -0.36 21.13 3.52
C SER A 136 -0.81 20.08 4.53
N ARG A 137 -1.56 19.08 4.05
CA ARG A 137 -2.19 18.03 4.88
C ARG A 137 -1.32 16.78 5.02
N TYR A 138 -0.56 16.44 3.98
CA TYR A 138 0.19 15.18 3.93
C TYR A 138 1.69 15.39 4.16
N ASP A 139 2.33 14.38 4.74
CA ASP A 139 3.77 14.22 4.81
C ASP A 139 4.22 12.81 4.37
N CYS A 140 5.52 12.52 4.46
CA CYS A 140 6.02 11.23 3.99
C CYS A 140 5.56 10.04 4.84
N VAL A 141 5.17 10.23 6.10
CA VAL A 141 4.72 9.16 7.00
C VAL A 141 3.40 8.56 6.51
N ASP A 142 2.54 9.38 5.91
CA ASP A 142 1.24 8.93 5.38
C ASP A 142 1.37 7.84 4.30
N PHE A 143 2.48 7.81 3.55
CA PHE A 143 2.67 6.89 2.42
C PHE A 143 3.89 5.98 2.56
N TYR A 144 4.71 6.12 3.61
CA TYR A 144 6.00 5.42 3.79
C TYR A 144 5.90 3.88 3.81
N MET A 145 4.69 3.32 3.92
CA MET A 145 4.46 1.87 3.88
C MET A 145 3.37 1.46 2.88
N GLY A 146 3.03 2.35 1.94
CA GLY A 146 2.03 2.09 0.91
C GLY A 146 0.73 1.52 1.49
N SER A 147 0.25 0.43 0.89
CA SER A 147 -0.98 -0.23 1.33
C SER A 147 -0.82 -1.24 2.47
N PHE A 148 0.39 -1.43 3.04
CA PHE A 148 0.65 -2.49 4.03
C PHE A 148 -0.37 -2.53 5.18
N GLY A 149 -0.67 -1.38 5.77
CA GLY A 149 -1.59 -1.28 6.91
C GLY A 149 -3.07 -1.45 6.59
N VAL A 150 -3.46 -1.43 5.32
CA VAL A 150 -4.87 -1.42 4.88
C VAL A 150 -5.22 -2.49 3.84
N SER A 151 -4.22 -3.18 3.28
CA SER A 151 -4.37 -4.18 2.21
C SER A 151 -5.24 -5.39 2.58
N GLN A 152 -5.48 -5.61 3.88
CA GLN A 152 -6.36 -6.68 4.36
C GLN A 152 -7.82 -6.24 4.52
N ARG A 153 -8.11 -4.94 4.39
CA ARG A 153 -9.46 -4.37 4.58
C ARG A 153 -10.34 -4.47 3.34
N ALA A 154 -9.74 -4.48 2.16
CA ALA A 154 -10.43 -4.60 0.89
C ALA A 154 -9.52 -5.22 -0.17
N ASP A 155 -10.13 -5.76 -1.22
CA ASP A 155 -9.40 -6.19 -2.40
C ASP A 155 -8.94 -4.96 -3.21
N LEU A 156 -7.63 -4.71 -3.21
CA LEU A 156 -7.02 -3.57 -3.90
C LEU A 156 -6.72 -3.84 -5.38
N THR A 157 -7.02 -5.04 -5.89
CA THR A 157 -6.80 -5.41 -7.30
C THR A 157 -7.33 -4.38 -8.30
N PRO A 158 -8.53 -3.79 -8.16
CA PRO A 158 -9.02 -2.79 -9.11
C PRO A 158 -8.11 -1.56 -9.23
N VAL A 159 -7.50 -1.12 -8.12
CA VAL A 159 -6.57 0.02 -8.12
C VAL A 159 -5.27 -0.34 -8.83
N TYR A 160 -4.71 -1.52 -8.53
CA TYR A 160 -3.50 -2.01 -9.20
C TYR A 160 -3.73 -2.23 -10.70
N GLU A 161 -4.84 -2.84 -11.09
CA GLU A 161 -5.20 -3.05 -12.50
C GLU A 161 -5.29 -1.72 -13.26
N MET A 162 -5.94 -0.71 -12.69
CA MET A 162 -5.97 0.64 -13.25
C MET A 162 -4.53 1.18 -13.44
N VAL A 163 -3.70 1.11 -12.39
CA VAL A 163 -2.32 1.64 -12.45
C VAL A 163 -1.52 0.93 -13.54
N PHE A 164 -1.49 -0.40 -13.54
CA PHE A 164 -0.73 -1.19 -14.51
C PHE A 164 -1.24 -1.00 -15.94
N ARG A 165 -2.56 -0.89 -16.13
CA ARG A 165 -3.14 -0.59 -17.45
C ARG A 165 -2.68 0.79 -17.95
N ARG A 166 -2.73 1.82 -17.09
CA ARG A 166 -2.27 3.18 -17.42
C ARG A 166 -0.76 3.23 -17.70
N LEU A 167 0.06 2.48 -16.95
CA LEU A 167 1.49 2.32 -17.24
C LEU A 167 1.72 1.70 -18.62
N LYS A 168 1.04 0.60 -18.91
CA LYS A 168 1.13 -0.12 -20.19
C LYS A 168 0.74 0.75 -21.38
N GLU A 169 -0.34 1.52 -21.27
CA GLU A 169 -0.77 2.48 -22.31
C GLU A 169 0.27 3.56 -22.59
N ARG A 170 1.15 3.85 -21.62
CA ARG A 170 2.25 4.80 -21.75
C ARG A 170 3.59 4.14 -22.08
N LEU A 171 3.59 2.84 -22.41
CA LEU A 171 4.79 2.06 -22.73
C LEU A 171 5.82 2.12 -21.59
N LEU A 172 5.32 2.10 -20.36
CA LEU A 172 6.12 1.93 -19.15
C LEU A 172 6.01 0.46 -18.73
N ASP A 173 7.16 -0.18 -18.50
CA ASP A 173 7.22 -1.52 -17.96
C ASP A 173 7.42 -1.47 -16.45
N TRP A 174 6.98 -2.51 -15.76
CA TRP A 174 7.20 -2.69 -14.33
C TRP A 174 8.03 -3.93 -14.08
N ARG A 175 9.09 -3.78 -13.30
CA ARG A 175 10.01 -4.86 -12.94
C ARG A 175 9.85 -5.13 -11.46
N TYR A 176 9.34 -6.32 -11.18
CA TYR A 176 9.38 -6.88 -9.84
C TYR A 176 10.85 -7.19 -9.47
N SER A 177 11.29 -6.67 -8.34
CA SER A 177 12.49 -7.17 -7.67
C SER A 177 12.09 -7.83 -6.37
N PHE A 178 12.71 -8.98 -6.10
CA PHE A 178 12.55 -9.63 -4.81
C PHE A 178 13.31 -8.84 -3.74
N PRO A 179 12.72 -8.66 -2.53
CA PRO A 179 13.38 -7.93 -1.47
C PRO A 179 14.78 -8.42 -1.19
N GLN A 180 15.75 -7.53 -1.33
CA GLN A 180 17.12 -7.86 -1.00
C GLN A 180 17.30 -7.57 0.49
N LEU A 181 17.09 -8.60 1.31
CA LEU A 181 17.56 -8.59 2.68
C LEU A 181 19.09 -8.48 2.61
N GLN A 182 19.63 -7.26 2.66
CA GLN A 182 21.06 -6.91 2.53
C GLN A 182 21.98 -7.58 3.59
N LEU A 183 21.44 -8.53 4.36
CA LEU A 183 22.13 -9.38 5.32
C LEU A 183 22.72 -10.65 4.69
N ILE A 184 22.23 -11.12 3.54
CA ILE A 184 22.72 -12.35 2.90
C ILE A 184 22.78 -12.17 1.38
N GLU A 185 24.00 -12.12 0.84
CA GLU A 185 24.20 -12.33 -0.59
C GLU A 185 23.96 -13.81 -0.88
N PHE A 186 22.91 -14.14 -1.64
CA PHE A 186 22.82 -15.45 -2.26
C PHE A 186 23.68 -15.39 -3.54
N PRO A 187 24.85 -16.06 -3.60
CA PRO A 187 25.62 -16.10 -4.82
C PRO A 187 24.77 -16.76 -5.91
N SER A 188 24.27 -15.95 -6.84
CA SER A 188 23.32 -16.38 -7.85
C SER A 188 23.94 -17.22 -8.97
N GLU A 189 25.26 -17.47 -8.92
CA GLU A 189 25.96 -18.21 -9.96
C GLU A 189 27.00 -19.16 -9.35
N ARG A 190 26.75 -20.47 -9.50
CA ARG A 190 27.87 -21.41 -9.63
C ARG A 190 28.47 -21.20 -11.03
N PRO A 191 29.78 -21.39 -11.24
CA PRO A 191 30.47 -21.17 -12.52
C PRO A 191 29.94 -21.99 -13.73
N ASN A 192 28.92 -22.82 -13.55
CA ASN A 192 28.29 -23.64 -14.60
C ASN A 192 26.83 -23.24 -14.93
N GLY A 193 26.32 -22.09 -14.46
CA GLY A 193 25.06 -21.51 -14.94
C GLY A 193 23.76 -22.26 -14.58
N THR A 194 23.79 -23.26 -13.70
CA THR A 194 22.59 -24.01 -13.28
C THR A 194 22.00 -23.39 -12.01
N ARG A 195 20.75 -22.91 -12.06
CA ARG A 195 19.98 -22.49 -10.88
C ARG A 195 19.50 -23.72 -10.11
N SER A 196 19.89 -23.84 -8.84
CA SER A 196 19.34 -24.86 -7.92
C SER A 196 18.31 -24.20 -7.01
N TYR A 197 17.04 -24.56 -7.16
CA TYR A 197 16.03 -24.37 -6.12
C TYR A 197 15.92 -25.70 -5.39
N GLN A 198 16.60 -25.84 -4.26
CA GLN A 198 16.21 -26.80 -3.24
C GLN A 198 16.11 -26.02 -1.93
N LEU A 199 14.87 -25.90 -1.47
CA LEU A 199 14.53 -25.50 -0.11
C LEU A 199 14.59 -26.79 0.72
N GLU A 200 15.42 -26.78 1.77
CA GLU A 200 15.36 -27.79 2.86
C GLU A 200 14.15 -27.53 3.75
#